data_AF-A0A2V5TYU2-F1
#
_entry.id   AF-A0A2V5TYU2-F1
#
_cell.length_a   1.000
_cell.length_b   1.000
_cell.length_c   1.000
_cell.angle_alpha   90.00
_cell.angle_beta   90.00
_cell.angle_gamma   90.00
#
_symmetry.space_group_name_H-M   'P 1'
#
loop_
_entity.id
_entity.type
_entity.pdbx_description
1 polymer ?
#
loop_
_entity_poly.entity_id
_entity_poly.type
_entity_poly.pdbx_seq_one_letter_code
_entity_poly.pdbx_strand_id
1 'polypeptide(L)'
;MKSFWLVKQEPSSYSWSDFVAEGQTSWTGVRNYAALWLVKQEPSSYSWSDFVAEGQTSWTGVRNYAARNNLRKMRKGDEVLFYHSGEEKAVVGIAKVTRTAYRDSTAKEGDWPAVDLASVKPLRRPVTLREIKSNPRLTEIALVRQSR
;
A
#
# COMPACT_ATOMS: atom_id res chain seq x y z
N MET A 1 -16.79 3.52 -6.97
CA MET A 1 -15.63 3.08 -7.77
C MET A 1 -14.42 2.97 -6.85
N LYS A 2 -13.67 1.85 -6.91
CA LYS A 2 -12.44 1.66 -6.12
C LYS A 2 -11.34 2.59 -6.67
N SER A 3 -10.78 3.46 -5.83
CA SER A 3 -9.79 4.47 -6.21
C SER A 3 -8.47 4.19 -5.48
N PHE A 4 -7.31 4.36 -6.12
CA PHE A 4 -6.01 3.98 -5.55
C PHE A 4 -5.00 5.11 -5.72
N TRP A 5 -4.27 5.45 -4.66
CA TRP A 5 -3.16 6.41 -4.71
C TRP A 5 -2.01 6.01 -3.79
N LEU A 6 -0.81 6.24 -4.30
CA LEU A 6 0.49 5.77 -3.85
C LEU A 6 0.97 6.40 -2.53
N VAL A 7 1.80 5.66 -1.78
CA VAL A 7 2.93 6.19 -0.99
C VAL A 7 4.11 5.22 -1.18
N LYS A 8 4.93 5.37 -2.23
CA LYS A 8 6.24 4.72 -2.27
C LYS A 8 7.18 5.61 -1.46
N GLN A 9 7.49 5.21 -0.23
CA GLN A 9 8.73 5.64 0.40
C GLN A 9 9.83 4.85 -0.31
N GLU A 10 10.68 5.52 -1.08
CA GLU A 10 11.99 4.92 -1.38
C GLU A 10 12.73 4.82 -0.05
N PRO A 11 13.37 3.68 0.26
CA PRO A 11 14.23 3.62 1.42
C PRO A 11 15.22 4.77 1.27
N SER A 12 15.22 5.69 2.24
CA SER A 12 16.21 6.76 2.31
C SER A 12 17.56 6.11 2.05
N SER A 13 18.27 6.60 1.05
CA SER A 13 19.55 6.09 0.60
C SER A 13 20.56 6.10 1.75
N TYR A 14 20.60 5.00 2.51
CA TYR A 14 21.81 4.58 3.17
C TYR A 14 22.48 3.61 2.21
N SER A 15 23.55 4.10 1.59
CA SER A 15 24.37 3.29 0.71
C SER A 15 25.06 2.22 1.55
N TRP A 16 25.08 0.99 1.05
CA TRP A 16 25.83 -0.11 1.67
C TRP A 16 27.34 0.19 1.74
N SER A 17 27.85 1.16 0.97
CA SER A 17 29.25 1.61 1.07
C SER A 17 29.61 2.27 2.40
N ASP A 18 28.64 2.83 3.13
CA ASP A 18 28.90 3.58 4.36
C ASP A 18 29.05 2.65 5.58
N PHE A 19 28.67 1.38 5.44
CA PHE A 19 28.73 0.36 6.50
C PHE A 19 29.95 -0.57 6.39
N VAL A 20 30.71 -0.50 5.29
CA VAL A 20 31.86 -1.40 5.03
C VAL A 20 33.15 -0.93 5.72
N ALA A 21 33.13 0.20 6.44
CA ALA A 21 34.30 0.70 7.16
C ALA A 21 34.61 -0.04 8.47
N GLU A 22 33.68 -0.82 9.02
CA GLU A 22 33.89 -1.54 10.28
C GLU A 22 33.69 -3.04 10.06
N GLY A 23 34.81 -3.70 9.78
CA GLY A 23 34.84 -5.12 9.44
C GLY A 23 34.25 -5.99 10.54
N GLN A 24 33.08 -6.57 10.29
CA GLN A 24 32.67 -7.83 10.91
C GLN A 24 31.53 -8.54 10.14
N THR A 25 31.85 -9.75 9.69
CA THR A 25 31.00 -10.94 9.47
C THR A 25 29.69 -10.83 8.66
N SER A 26 29.68 -11.61 7.59
CA SER A 26 28.57 -11.92 6.68
C SER A 26 27.23 -12.19 7.37
N TRP A 27 26.27 -11.31 7.11
CA TRP A 27 24.84 -11.58 7.18
C TRP A 27 24.27 -11.44 5.77
N THR A 28 24.09 -12.53 5.02
CA THR A 28 23.35 -12.51 3.73
C THR A 28 21.83 -12.44 3.93
N GLY A 29 21.40 -11.70 4.95
CA GLY A 29 20.02 -11.30 5.14
C GLY A 29 19.85 -9.89 4.64
N VAL A 30 19.92 -9.68 3.31
CA VAL A 30 19.34 -8.45 2.76
C VAL A 30 17.87 -8.53 3.10
N ARG A 31 17.44 -7.86 4.18
CA ARG A 31 16.04 -7.47 4.31
C ARG A 31 15.79 -6.60 3.09
N ASN A 32 15.31 -7.21 2.02
CA ASN A 32 14.61 -6.48 0.98
C ASN A 32 13.54 -5.72 1.73
N TYR A 33 13.74 -4.42 1.96
CA TYR A 33 12.77 -3.60 2.65
C TYR A 33 11.47 -3.76 1.84
N ALA A 34 10.50 -4.45 2.44
CA ALA A 34 9.20 -4.70 1.83
C ALA A 34 8.64 -3.35 1.41
N ALA A 35 8.20 -3.23 0.15
CA ALA A 35 7.68 -1.96 -0.30
C ALA A 35 6.39 -1.67 0.48
N LEU A 36 6.22 -0.42 0.92
CA LEU A 36 5.00 0.03 1.56
C LEU A 36 4.08 0.61 0.50
N TRP A 37 2.83 0.14 0.47
CA TRP A 37 1.80 0.62 -0.43
C TRP A 37 0.62 1.22 0.34
N LEU A 38 -0.26 1.93 -0.34
CA LEU A 38 -1.52 2.43 0.22
C LEU A 38 -2.64 2.16 -0.77
N VAL A 39 -3.70 1.49 -0.31
CA VAL A 39 -4.96 1.30 -1.04
C VAL A 39 -6.02 2.20 -0.43
N LYS A 40 -6.89 2.80 -1.25
CA LYS A 40 -8.03 3.57 -0.75
C LYS A 40 -9.34 2.83 -1.02
N GLN A 41 -10.26 2.94 -0.09
CA GLN A 41 -11.61 2.45 -0.30
C GLN A 41 -12.62 3.19 0.55
N GLU A 42 -13.81 3.39 -0.01
CA GLU A 42 -14.92 4.00 0.70
C GLU A 42 -15.51 2.99 1.69
N PRO A 43 -15.58 3.31 3.00
CA PRO A 43 -16.03 2.35 4.01
C PRO A 43 -17.49 1.94 3.83
N SER A 44 -18.33 2.81 3.26
CA SER A 44 -19.73 2.47 2.92
C SER A 44 -19.87 1.43 1.83
N SER A 45 -18.83 1.21 1.01
CA SER A 45 -18.81 0.20 -0.05
C SER A 45 -18.05 -1.06 0.35
N TYR A 46 -16.93 -0.93 1.07
CA TYR A 46 -16.15 -2.05 1.57
C TYR A 46 -15.22 -1.55 2.68
N SER A 47 -15.58 -1.85 3.92
CA SER A 47 -14.92 -1.33 5.11
C SER A 47 -13.69 -2.16 5.49
N TRP A 48 -12.93 -1.66 6.48
CA TRP A 48 -11.83 -2.45 7.06
C TRP A 48 -12.36 -3.66 7.82
N SER A 49 -13.50 -3.52 8.49
CA SER A 49 -14.16 -4.61 9.22
C SER A 49 -14.57 -5.74 8.29
N ASP A 50 -15.13 -5.41 7.12
CA ASP A 50 -15.48 -6.40 6.10
C ASP A 50 -14.23 -7.15 5.64
N PHE A 51 -13.15 -6.42 5.36
CA PHE A 51 -11.89 -7.03 4.94
C PHE A 51 -11.24 -7.90 6.02
N VAL A 52 -11.36 -7.53 7.29
CA VAL A 52 -10.89 -8.37 8.40
C VAL A 52 -11.74 -9.63 8.52
N ALA A 53 -13.06 -9.53 8.38
CA ALA A 53 -13.97 -10.67 8.43
C ALA A 53 -13.72 -11.67 7.29
N GLU A 54 -13.40 -11.18 6.08
CA GLU A 54 -13.00 -12.02 4.94
C GLU A 54 -11.59 -12.61 5.10
N GLY A 55 -10.68 -11.91 5.79
CA GLY A 55 -9.28 -12.29 5.97
C GLY A 55 -8.41 -12.08 4.72
N GLN A 56 -8.95 -12.31 3.53
CA GLN A 56 -8.30 -12.10 2.25
C GLN A 56 -9.30 -11.63 1.18
N THR A 57 -8.87 -10.74 0.29
CA THR A 57 -9.70 -10.22 -0.79
C THR A 57 -8.88 -9.97 -2.06
N SER A 58 -9.53 -10.10 -3.21
CA SER A 58 -8.95 -9.70 -4.50
C SER A 58 -9.16 -8.20 -4.72
N TRP A 59 -8.08 -7.46 -4.89
CA TRP A 59 -8.09 -6.03 -5.15
C TRP A 59 -8.37 -5.72 -6.63
N THR A 60 -9.61 -6.01 -7.04
CA THR A 60 -10.15 -5.81 -8.39
C THR A 60 -10.74 -4.41 -8.59
N GLY A 61 -11.13 -4.08 -9.82
CA GLY A 61 -11.90 -2.86 -10.13
C GLY A 61 -11.06 -1.59 -10.29
N VAL A 62 -9.73 -1.71 -10.27
CA VAL A 62 -8.84 -0.57 -10.52
C VAL A 62 -8.88 -0.19 -12.00
N ARG A 63 -9.26 1.06 -12.29
CA ARG A 63 -9.34 1.61 -13.65
C ARG A 63 -8.55 2.91 -13.84
N ASN A 64 -7.62 3.18 -12.93
CA ASN A 64 -6.68 4.29 -13.03
C ASN A 64 -5.31 3.76 -13.50
N TYR A 65 -4.72 4.39 -14.52
CA TYR A 65 -3.47 3.93 -15.13
C TYR A 65 -2.26 3.96 -14.18
N ALA A 66 -2.15 5.00 -13.33
CA ALA A 66 -1.07 5.09 -12.35
C ALA A 66 -1.22 3.98 -11.29
N ALA A 67 -2.44 3.77 -10.80
CA ALA A 67 -2.76 2.69 -9.87
C ALA A 67 -2.48 1.31 -10.46
N ARG A 68 -2.89 1.07 -11.70
CA ARG A 68 -2.58 -0.17 -12.44
C ARG A 68 -1.08 -0.45 -12.44
N ASN A 69 -0.28 0.54 -12.81
CA ASN A 69 1.17 0.38 -12.89
C ASN A 69 1.79 0.12 -11.52
N ASN A 70 1.17 0.59 -10.43
CA ASN A 70 1.58 0.27 -9.07
C ASN A 70 1.21 -1.16 -8.66
N LEU A 71 0.00 -1.62 -8.99
CA LEU A 71 -0.39 -3.03 -8.75
C LEU A 71 0.58 -4.02 -9.39
N ARG A 72 1.08 -3.72 -10.60
CA ARG A 72 2.09 -4.53 -11.30
C ARG A 72 3.44 -4.60 -10.59
N LYS A 73 3.76 -3.61 -9.75
CA LYS A 73 5.03 -3.53 -9.02
C LYS A 73 4.96 -4.18 -7.64
N MET A 74 3.75 -4.47 -7.15
CA MET A 74 3.55 -5.14 -5.86
C MET A 74 4.12 -6.56 -5.89
N ARG A 75 4.87 -6.90 -4.85
CA ARG A 75 5.42 -8.24 -4.63
C ARG A 75 4.76 -8.91 -3.45
N LYS A 76 4.71 -10.24 -3.47
CA LYS A 76 4.21 -11.03 -2.34
C LYS A 76 4.98 -10.66 -1.07
N GLY A 77 4.25 -10.36 0.00
CA GLY A 77 4.81 -9.93 1.28
C GLY A 77 4.96 -8.42 1.45
N ASP A 78 4.78 -7.61 0.40
CA ASP A 78 4.76 -6.16 0.55
C ASP A 78 3.63 -5.71 1.49
N GLU A 79 3.91 -4.73 2.34
CA GLU A 79 2.92 -4.17 3.28
C GLU A 79 2.02 -3.16 2.57
N VAL A 80 0.75 -3.14 2.96
CA VAL A 80 -0.27 -2.29 2.36
C VAL A 80 -1.07 -1.59 3.44
N LEU A 81 -1.01 -0.26 3.48
CA LEU A 81 -1.87 0.57 4.32
C LEU A 81 -3.28 0.61 3.72
N PHE A 82 -4.29 0.27 4.53
CA PHE A 82 -5.69 0.38 4.15
C PHE A 82 -6.22 1.75 4.58
N TYR A 83 -6.61 2.57 3.61
CA TYR A 83 -7.08 3.93 3.82
C TYR A 83 -8.57 4.05 3.50
N HIS A 84 -9.35 4.47 4.48
CA HIS A 84 -10.73 4.90 4.26
C HIS A 84 -10.74 6.24 3.53
N SER A 85 -11.46 6.30 2.41
CA SER A 85 -11.74 7.53 1.67
C SER A 85 -13.06 8.17 2.11
N GLY A 86 -13.44 9.26 1.45
CA GLY A 86 -14.76 9.89 1.63
C GLY A 86 -14.84 10.76 2.88
N GLU A 87 -15.78 10.47 3.77
CA GLU A 87 -16.00 11.26 4.99
C GLU A 87 -14.91 10.98 6.03
N GLU A 88 -14.61 9.70 6.29
CA GLU A 88 -13.61 9.27 7.28
C GLU A 88 -12.23 9.04 6.64
N LYS A 89 -11.58 10.13 6.21
CA LYS A 89 -10.26 10.10 5.55
C LYS A 89 -9.13 9.68 6.48
N ALA A 90 -8.86 8.39 6.64
CA ALA A 90 -7.83 7.87 7.55
C ALA A 90 -7.22 6.54 7.12
N VAL A 91 -5.96 6.30 7.51
CA VAL A 91 -5.38 4.95 7.50
C VAL A 91 -5.90 4.21 8.73
N VAL A 92 -6.45 3.02 8.54
CA VAL A 92 -7.14 2.27 9.60
C VAL A 92 -6.53 0.90 9.88
N GLY A 93 -5.77 0.35 8.93
CA GLY A 93 -5.20 -0.99 9.08
C GLY A 93 -4.01 -1.25 8.17
N ILE A 94 -3.35 -2.38 8.43
CA ILE A 94 -2.23 -2.91 7.67
C ILE A 94 -2.64 -4.25 7.09
N ALA A 95 -2.37 -4.43 5.80
CA ALA A 95 -2.55 -5.64 5.03
C ALA A 95 -1.22 -6.03 4.36
N LYS A 96 -1.20 -7.16 3.67
CA LYS A 96 -0.05 -7.62 2.88
C LYS A 96 -0.49 -8.21 1.56
N VAL A 97 0.37 -8.13 0.56
CA VAL A 97 0.15 -8.78 -0.74
C VAL A 97 0.37 -10.29 -0.60
N THR A 98 -0.64 -11.09 -0.92
CA THR A 98 -0.56 -12.56 -0.92
C THR A 98 -0.38 -13.15 -2.32
N ARG A 99 -0.87 -12.44 -3.34
CA ARG A 99 -0.68 -12.78 -4.77
C ARG A 99 -0.33 -11.53 -5.56
N THR A 100 0.74 -11.62 -6.35
CA THR A 100 1.18 -10.56 -7.28
C THR A 100 0.19 -10.37 -8.42
N ALA A 101 0.37 -9.32 -9.21
CA ALA A 101 -0.55 -8.92 -10.27
C ALA A 101 -0.96 -10.08 -11.21
N TYR A 102 -2.27 -10.24 -11.40
CA TYR A 102 -2.90 -11.13 -12.37
C TYR A 102 -4.06 -10.42 -13.05
N ARG A 103 -4.61 -10.96 -14.15
CA ARG A 103 -5.72 -10.32 -14.88
C ARG A 103 -6.96 -10.15 -13.99
N ASP A 104 -7.50 -8.93 -13.94
CA ASP A 104 -8.75 -8.62 -13.24
C ASP A 104 -9.95 -9.22 -14.00
N SER A 105 -10.62 -10.20 -13.39
CA SER A 105 -11.81 -10.86 -13.96
C SER A 105 -13.02 -9.94 -14.10
N THR A 106 -13.04 -8.79 -13.41
CA THR A 106 -14.11 -7.79 -13.51
C THR A 106 -13.90 -6.82 -14.68
N ALA A 107 -12.76 -6.87 -15.36
CA ALA A 107 -12.48 -6.05 -16.53
C ALA A 107 -13.06 -6.68 -17.80
N LYS A 108 -14.05 -6.02 -18.41
CA LYS A 108 -14.64 -6.44 -19.69
C LYS A 108 -13.66 -6.24 -20.86
N GLU A 109 -12.83 -5.21 -20.77
CA GLU A 109 -11.86 -4.83 -21.80
C GLU A 109 -10.59 -4.23 -21.18
N GLY A 110 -9.51 -4.21 -21.96
CA GLY A 110 -8.22 -3.67 -21.57
C GLY A 110 -7.39 -4.59 -20.67
N ASP A 111 -6.15 -4.16 -20.45
CA ASP A 111 -5.17 -4.84 -19.61
C ASP A 111 -5.18 -4.21 -18.21
N TRP A 112 -6.01 -4.78 -17.33
CA TRP A 112 -6.18 -4.38 -15.94
C TRP A 112 -5.78 -5.51 -14.99
N PRO A 113 -4.83 -5.27 -14.08
CA PRO A 113 -4.43 -6.25 -13.07
C PRO A 113 -5.27 -6.12 -11.80
N ALA A 114 -5.34 -7.22 -11.07
CA ALA A 114 -5.71 -7.30 -9.66
C ALA A 114 -4.56 -7.96 -8.88
N VAL A 115 -4.53 -7.77 -7.57
CA VAL A 115 -3.64 -8.46 -6.62
C VAL A 115 -4.49 -9.05 -5.51
N ASP A 116 -4.02 -10.08 -4.82
CA ASP A 116 -4.70 -10.53 -3.60
C ASP A 116 -4.02 -9.91 -2.37
N LEU A 117 -4.85 -9.43 -1.44
CA LEU A 117 -4.43 -8.83 -0.19
C LEU A 117 -5.01 -9.63 0.98
N ALA A 118 -4.21 -9.85 2.03
CA ALA A 118 -4.70 -10.37 3.30
C ALA A 118 -4.61 -9.31 4.39
N SER A 119 -5.64 -9.20 5.22
CA SER A 119 -5.60 -8.33 6.39
C SER A 119 -4.55 -8.86 7.39
N VAL A 120 -3.78 -7.94 8.00
CA VAL A 120 -2.74 -8.29 8.97
C VAL A 120 -3.16 -7.85 10.37
N LYS A 121 -3.41 -6.55 10.55
CA LYS A 121 -3.85 -5.99 11.84
C LYS A 121 -4.45 -4.59 11.68
N PRO A 122 -5.41 -4.20 12.53
CA PRO A 122 -5.82 -2.80 12.63
C PRO A 122 -4.69 -1.93 13.19
N LEU A 123 -4.73 -0.63 12.91
CA LEU A 123 -3.95 0.34 13.68
C LEU A 123 -4.59 0.54 15.05
N ARG A 124 -3.77 0.83 16.08
CA ARG A 124 -4.26 1.11 17.44
C ARG A 124 -5.25 2.27 17.47
N ARG A 125 -5.03 3.25 16.60
CA ARG A 125 -5.96 4.35 16.29
C ARG A 125 -5.87 4.66 14.80
N PRO A 126 -6.97 5.09 14.16
CA PRO A 126 -6.90 5.65 12.83
C PRO A 126 -5.92 6.82 12.76
N VAL A 127 -5.17 6.91 11.65
CA VAL A 127 -4.28 8.04 11.36
C VAL A 127 -4.92 8.86 10.26
N THR A 128 -5.45 10.03 10.64
CA THR A 128 -6.27 10.86 9.75
C THR A 128 -5.44 11.56 8.68
N LEU A 129 -6.07 11.90 7.56
CA LEU A 129 -5.44 12.72 6.51
C LEU A 129 -4.95 14.07 7.06
N ARG A 130 -5.68 14.64 8.01
CA ARG A 130 -5.30 15.88 8.69
C ARG A 130 -3.96 15.72 9.42
N GLU A 131 -3.82 14.65 10.21
CA GLU A 131 -2.57 14.35 10.91
C GLU A 131 -1.42 14.10 9.92
N ILE A 132 -1.68 13.32 8.87
CA ILE A 132 -0.69 13.04 7.81
C ILE A 132 -0.21 14.34 7.17
N LYS A 133 -1.13 15.23 6.78
CA LYS A 133 -0.79 16.53 6.16
C LYS A 133 -0.07 17.48 7.12
N SER A 134 -0.33 17.38 8.42
CA SER A 134 0.32 18.22 9.43
C SER A 134 1.75 17.78 9.77
N ASN A 135 2.18 16.58 9.35
CA ASN A 135 3.50 16.07 9.63
C ASN A 135 4.50 16.48 8.52
N PRO A 136 5.52 17.32 8.83
CA PRO A 136 6.48 17.80 7.84
C PRO A 136 7.28 16.68 7.16
N ARG A 137 7.43 15.53 7.81
CA ARG A 137 8.16 14.37 7.25
C ARG A 137 7.38 13.63 6.16
N LEU A 138 6.08 13.92 6.02
CA LEU A 138 5.18 13.25 5.11
C LEU A 138 4.73 14.13 3.94
N THR A 139 5.28 15.33 3.79
CA THR A 139 4.86 16.28 2.73
C THR A 139 5.09 15.72 1.32
N GLU A 140 6.12 14.89 1.16
CA GLU A 140 6.50 14.33 -0.14
C GLU A 140 5.77 13.05 -0.53
N ILE A 141 4.94 12.48 0.36
CA ILE A 141 4.24 11.25 0.02
C ILE A 141 3.15 11.50 -1.02
N ALA A 142 2.94 10.55 -1.91
CA ALA A 142 1.98 10.72 -3.01
C ALA A 142 0.53 10.93 -2.52
N LEU A 143 0.13 10.42 -1.34
CA LEU A 143 -1.17 10.74 -0.74
C LEU A 143 -1.38 12.25 -0.50
N VAL A 144 -0.31 12.98 -0.14
CA VAL A 144 -0.37 14.44 0.11
C VAL A 144 -0.22 15.21 -1.21
N ARG A 145 0.70 14.80 -2.08
CA ARG A 145 0.97 15.46 -3.37
C ARG A 145 -0.13 15.26 -4.40
N GLN A 146 -0.82 14.13 -4.37
CA GLN A 146 -1.82 13.72 -5.36
C GLN A 146 -3.17 13.52 -4.67
N SER A 147 -3.74 14.63 -4.19
CA SER A 147 -4.98 14.65 -3.40
C SER A 147 -6.27 14.52 -4.22
N ARG A 148 -6.17 14.34 -5.54
CA ARG A 148 -7.32 14.31 -6.48
C ARG A 148 -7.68 12.87 -6.79
#